data_AF-X2JAN0-F1
#
_entry.id   AF-X2JAN0-F1
#
_cell.length_a   1.000
_cell.length_b   1.000
_cell.length_c   1.000
_cell.angle_alpha   90.00
_cell.angle_beta   90.00
_cell.angle_gamma   90.00
#
_symmetry.space_group_name_H-M   'P 1'
#
loop_
_entity.id
_entity.type
_entity.pdbx_description
1 polymer ?
#
loop_
_entity_poly.entity_id
_entity_poly.type
_entity_poly.pdbx_seq_one_letter_code
_entity_poly.pdbx_strand_id
1 'polypeptide(L)'
;MIHDGYRLYVEKESSSLEMLENGTELFRQLYALMRQQVINDPQGFFIDSVEAGIKLIAEGGEDKAVLGGRETLFFNVQQYGSNNFQLSQKLYTRYSAVAVQIGCPFLGSLNNVLMQLFESGILDKMTAAEYAKQYQEVEATRIYKGSVQAKNSEAYSRTESYDSTVISPLNLRMLQGAFIALGVGSLAAGVILLLEIVFIKLDQARLWMLCSRLQWIRYDRKV
;
A
#
# COMPACT_ATOMS: atom_id res chain seq x y z
N MET A 1 -15.14 -12.56 10.33
CA MET A 1 -14.88 -11.45 9.39
C MET A 1 -14.00 -10.38 10.07
N ILE A 2 -12.74 -10.70 10.38
CA ILE A 2 -11.74 -9.74 10.89
C ILE A 2 -10.43 -9.94 10.09
N HIS A 3 -10.51 -9.91 8.76
CA HIS A 3 -9.33 -10.03 7.90
C HIS A 3 -9.00 -8.73 7.16
N ASP A 4 -9.71 -7.63 7.44
CA ASP A 4 -9.33 -6.30 6.95
C ASP A 4 -8.39 -5.65 7.97
N GLY A 5 -7.08 -5.78 7.75
CA GLY A 5 -6.08 -5.09 8.55
C GLY A 5 -4.69 -5.70 8.47
N TYR A 6 -3.69 -4.86 8.72
CA TYR A 6 -2.29 -5.29 8.78
C TYR A 6 -2.01 -6.11 10.04
N ARG A 7 -1.26 -7.20 9.89
CA ARG A 7 -0.62 -7.92 11.00
C ARG A 7 0.67 -7.20 11.37
N LEU A 8 0.74 -6.69 12.59
CA LEU A 8 1.90 -5.94 13.06
C LEU A 8 2.91 -6.86 13.74
N TYR A 9 4.18 -6.76 13.34
CA TYR A 9 5.31 -7.51 13.87
C TYR A 9 6.29 -6.59 14.57
N VAL A 10 6.86 -7.06 15.67
CA VAL A 10 7.81 -6.30 16.50
C VAL A 10 8.97 -7.21 16.90
N GLU A 11 10.18 -6.65 16.87
CA GLU A 11 11.39 -7.35 17.27
C GLU A 11 11.40 -7.68 18.77
N LYS A 12 11.82 -8.90 19.11
CA LYS A 12 11.99 -9.38 20.50
C LYS A 12 13.01 -8.51 21.24
N GLU A 13 12.74 -8.22 22.50
CA GLU A 13 13.64 -7.43 23.37
C GLU A 13 14.00 -6.05 22.78
N SER A 14 13.19 -5.56 21.85
CA SER A 14 13.44 -4.29 21.19
C SER A 14 12.88 -3.12 21.99
N SER A 15 13.51 -1.98 21.77
CA SER A 15 13.08 -0.72 22.38
C SER A 15 11.68 -0.26 21.91
N SER A 16 11.22 -0.77 20.76
CA SER A 16 9.86 -0.57 20.24
C SER A 16 8.84 -1.45 20.96
N LEU A 17 9.22 -2.66 21.38
CA LEU A 17 8.38 -3.53 22.20
C LEU A 17 8.14 -2.92 23.57
N GLU A 18 9.22 -2.45 24.22
CA GLU A 18 9.12 -1.77 25.52
C GLU A 18 8.16 -0.58 25.47
N MET A 19 8.15 0.17 24.37
CA MET A 19 7.22 1.27 24.15
C MET A 19 5.77 0.78 23.97
N LEU A 20 5.53 -0.35 23.31
CA LEU A 20 4.18 -0.91 23.19
C LEU A 20 3.64 -1.41 24.52
N GLU A 21 4.52 -2.00 25.34
CA GLU A 21 4.16 -2.54 26.66
C GLU A 21 3.95 -1.45 27.70
N ASN A 22 4.83 -0.45 27.74
CA ASN A 22 4.84 0.61 28.74
C ASN A 22 4.25 1.95 28.24
N GLY A 23 3.81 2.00 26.98
CA GLY A 23 3.34 3.22 26.34
C GLY A 23 1.97 3.68 26.83
N THR A 24 1.64 4.92 26.47
CA THR A 24 0.35 5.53 26.80
C THR A 24 -0.75 5.09 25.82
N GLU A 25 -2.00 5.15 26.31
CA GLU A 25 -3.28 4.90 25.63
C GLU A 25 -3.24 4.20 24.26
N LEU A 26 -2.82 4.90 23.19
CA LEU A 26 -2.75 4.37 21.83
C LEU A 26 -1.83 3.15 21.69
N PHE A 27 -0.62 3.22 22.24
CA PHE A 27 0.34 2.11 22.16
C PHE A 27 -0.13 0.90 22.96
N ARG A 28 -0.76 1.14 24.11
CA ARG A 28 -1.37 0.10 24.93
C ARG A 28 -2.55 -0.58 24.21
N GLN A 29 -3.40 0.20 23.55
CA GLN A 29 -4.49 -0.33 22.73
C GLN A 29 -3.96 -1.13 21.54
N LEU A 30 -2.95 -0.61 20.85
CA LEU A 30 -2.29 -1.31 19.75
C LEU A 30 -1.69 -2.64 20.21
N TYR A 31 -1.01 -2.66 21.35
CA TYR A 31 -0.47 -3.89 21.94
C TYR A 31 -1.58 -4.88 22.31
N ALA A 32 -2.71 -4.40 22.86
CA ALA A 32 -3.85 -5.25 23.14
C ALA A 32 -4.45 -5.85 21.85
N LEU A 33 -4.55 -5.07 20.77
CA LEU A 33 -5.00 -5.56 19.46
C LEU A 33 -4.03 -6.58 18.86
N MET A 34 -2.73 -6.36 18.96
CA MET A 34 -1.72 -7.33 18.53
C MET A 34 -1.87 -8.67 19.25
N ARG A 35 -2.13 -8.66 20.56
CA ARG A 35 -2.36 -9.88 21.34
C ARG A 35 -3.69 -10.57 20.99
N GLN A 36 -4.70 -9.82 20.59
CA GLN A 36 -5.99 -10.36 20.14
C GLN A 36 -5.92 -10.96 18.73
N GLN A 37 -5.03 -10.47 17.87
CA GLN A 37 -4.85 -10.98 16.50
C GLN A 37 -4.36 -12.43 16.48
N VAL A 38 -3.71 -12.92 17.55
CA VAL A 38 -3.09 -14.24 17.56
C VAL A 38 -3.75 -15.16 18.59
N ILE A 39 -4.88 -15.75 18.19
CA ILE A 39 -5.67 -16.70 19.01
C ILE A 39 -4.94 -18.04 19.19
N ASN A 40 -4.07 -18.43 18.25
CA ASN A 40 -3.48 -19.78 18.20
C ASN A 40 -1.98 -19.85 18.56
N ASP A 41 -1.25 -18.73 18.60
CA ASP A 41 0.17 -18.70 18.98
C ASP A 41 0.55 -17.39 19.69
N PRO A 42 0.77 -17.38 21.01
CA PRO A 42 1.12 -16.17 21.75
C PRO A 42 2.47 -15.54 21.32
N GLN A 43 3.29 -16.20 20.50
CA GLN A 43 4.55 -15.63 19.98
C GLN A 43 4.51 -15.20 18.51
N GLY A 44 3.38 -15.35 17.82
CA GLY A 44 3.32 -15.18 16.35
C GLY A 44 3.60 -13.77 15.83
N PHE A 45 3.58 -12.74 16.68
CA PHE A 45 3.87 -11.34 16.31
C PHE A 45 5.31 -10.91 16.61
N PHE A 46 6.12 -11.78 17.23
CA PHE A 46 7.50 -11.50 17.55
C PHE A 46 8.44 -11.97 16.44
N ILE A 47 9.31 -11.08 15.99
CA ILE A 47 10.39 -11.40 15.05
C ILE A 47 11.74 -11.35 15.77
N ASP A 48 12.69 -12.16 15.31
CA ASP A 48 14.04 -12.19 15.91
C ASP A 48 14.86 -10.97 15.53
N SER A 49 14.63 -10.40 14.34
CA SER A 49 15.25 -9.15 13.89
C SER A 49 14.35 -8.38 12.93
N VAL A 50 14.60 -7.08 12.80
CA VAL A 50 13.87 -6.21 11.84
C VAL A 50 14.05 -6.70 10.40
N GLU A 51 15.23 -7.21 10.04
CA GLU A 51 15.53 -7.78 8.72
C GLU A 51 14.67 -9.00 8.43
N ALA A 52 14.49 -9.88 9.42
CA ALA A 52 13.60 -11.03 9.30
C ALA A 52 12.16 -10.58 9.03
N GLY A 53 11.69 -9.55 9.75
CA GLY A 53 10.38 -8.94 9.50
C GLY A 53 10.24 -8.38 8.08
N ILE A 54 11.25 -7.67 7.58
CA ILE A 54 11.23 -7.10 6.23
C ILE A 54 11.25 -8.19 5.17
N LYS A 55 12.01 -9.27 5.39
CA LYS A 55 12.00 -10.44 4.51
C LYS A 55 10.62 -11.08 4.47
N LEU A 56 9.92 -11.20 5.61
CA LEU A 56 8.55 -11.71 5.65
C LEU A 56 7.56 -10.86 4.85
N ILE A 57 7.76 -9.54 4.81
CA ILE A 57 6.98 -8.64 3.94
C ILE A 57 7.39 -8.86 2.47
N ALA A 58 8.68 -8.98 2.19
CA ALA A 58 9.22 -9.17 0.84
C ALA A 58 8.72 -10.48 0.17
N GLU A 59 8.58 -11.54 0.96
CA GLU A 59 8.06 -12.84 0.51
C GLU A 59 6.56 -12.78 0.11
N GLY A 60 5.86 -11.70 0.46
CA GLY A 60 4.48 -11.44 0.07
C GLY A 60 3.43 -12.22 0.86
N GLY A 61 2.20 -12.24 0.35
CA GLY A 61 1.08 -13.02 0.88
C GLY A 61 -0.01 -12.19 1.56
N GLU A 62 0.22 -11.82 2.82
CA GLU A 62 -0.74 -11.07 3.65
C GLU A 62 -0.29 -9.63 3.91
N ASP A 63 -1.22 -8.77 4.29
CA ASP A 63 -0.95 -7.41 4.75
C ASP A 63 -0.15 -7.46 6.07
N LYS A 64 1.16 -7.31 5.96
CA LYS A 64 2.11 -7.38 7.08
C LYS A 64 2.74 -6.00 7.28
N ALA A 65 2.89 -5.59 8.54
CA ALA A 65 3.58 -4.37 8.93
C ALA A 65 4.64 -4.69 9.98
N VAL A 66 5.80 -4.05 9.92
CA VAL A 66 6.90 -4.23 10.87
C VAL A 66 7.18 -2.92 11.58
N LEU A 67 7.25 -2.95 12.90
CA LEU A 67 7.63 -1.81 13.72
C LEU A 67 9.11 -1.93 14.10
N GLY A 68 9.88 -0.88 13.86
CA GLY A 68 11.30 -0.83 14.15
C GLY A 68 11.84 0.59 14.14
N GLY A 69 13.15 0.73 14.35
CA GLY A 69 13.84 2.01 14.19
C GLY A 69 13.71 2.52 12.76
N ARG A 70 13.34 3.80 12.58
CA ARG A 70 13.11 4.38 11.25
C ARG A 70 14.33 4.24 10.34
N GLU A 71 15.52 4.45 10.88
CA GLU A 71 16.80 4.41 10.17
C GLU A 71 17.11 2.97 9.73
N THR A 72 16.92 1.99 10.61
CA THR A 72 17.04 0.56 10.29
C THR A 72 16.03 0.13 9.22
N LEU A 73 14.78 0.55 9.35
CA LEU A 73 13.74 0.26 8.35
C LEU A 73 14.06 0.90 7.01
N PHE A 74 14.45 2.18 7.00
CA PHE A 74 14.82 2.91 5.81
C PHE A 74 15.98 2.23 5.07
N PHE A 75 17.00 1.81 5.82
CA PHE A 75 18.15 1.09 5.29
C PHE A 75 17.74 -0.27 4.68
N ASN A 76 17.08 -1.11 5.47
CA ASN A 76 16.72 -2.46 5.04
C ASN A 76 15.76 -2.43 3.84
N VAL A 77 14.80 -1.50 3.79
CA VAL A 77 13.89 -1.36 2.65
C VAL A 77 14.65 -1.06 1.35
N GLN A 78 15.68 -0.20 1.38
CA GLN A 78 16.51 0.04 0.21
C GLN A 78 17.22 -1.23 -0.25
N GLN A 79 17.69 -2.05 0.71
CA GLN A 79 18.35 -3.32 0.41
C GLN A 79 17.43 -4.36 -0.24
N TYR A 80 16.13 -4.39 0.10
CA TYR A 80 15.14 -5.32 -0.48
C TYR A 80 14.38 -4.75 -1.68
N GLY A 81 14.54 -3.45 -1.97
CA GLY A 81 13.97 -2.76 -3.13
C GLY A 81 12.78 -1.89 -2.71
N SER A 82 12.94 -0.57 -2.84
CA SER A 82 12.00 0.45 -2.34
C SER A 82 10.58 0.37 -2.92
N ASN A 83 10.39 -0.29 -4.06
CA ASN A 83 9.11 -0.27 -4.78
C ASN A 83 8.02 -1.12 -4.11
N ASN A 84 8.40 -2.05 -3.23
CA ASN A 84 7.49 -2.99 -2.59
C ASN A 84 7.14 -2.61 -1.15
N PHE A 85 7.73 -1.54 -0.62
CA PHE A 85 7.57 -1.16 0.79
C PHE A 85 7.12 0.28 0.90
N GLN A 86 6.23 0.52 1.85
CA GLN A 86 5.83 1.86 2.26
C GLN A 86 6.35 2.11 3.67
N LEU A 87 7.19 3.13 3.83
CA LEU A 87 7.64 3.56 5.15
C LEU A 87 6.63 4.56 5.72
N SER A 88 6.06 4.25 6.88
CA SER A 88 5.16 5.14 7.59
C SER A 88 5.90 6.31 8.26
N GLN A 89 5.16 7.33 8.67
CA GLN A 89 5.73 8.42 9.46
C GLN A 89 6.23 7.94 10.83
N LYS A 90 7.16 8.71 11.39
CA LYS A 90 7.75 8.47 12.70
C LYS A 90 6.68 8.62 13.79
N LEU A 91 6.48 7.57 14.58
CA LEU A 91 5.45 7.54 15.64
C LEU A 91 5.91 8.23 16.94
N TYR A 92 7.21 8.21 17.22
CA TYR A 92 7.78 8.83 18.43
C TYR A 92 9.24 9.22 18.21
N THR A 93 9.72 10.18 19.00
CA THR A 93 11.12 10.64 18.98
C THR A 93 11.98 9.82 19.92
N ARG A 94 13.04 9.22 19.35
CA ARG A 94 14.13 8.58 20.09
C ARG A 94 15.46 9.10 19.54
N TYR A 95 16.44 9.15 20.42
CA TYR A 95 17.81 9.55 20.11
C TYR A 95 18.75 8.40 20.42
N SER A 96 19.77 8.22 19.59
CA SER A 96 20.89 7.33 19.86
C SER A 96 21.94 8.10 20.67
N ALA A 97 22.54 7.43 21.64
CA ALA A 97 23.55 8.02 22.51
C ALA A 97 24.68 7.01 22.78
N VAL A 98 25.85 7.53 23.16
CA VAL A 98 26.99 6.70 23.55
C VAL A 98 26.91 6.42 25.04
N ALA A 99 26.79 5.15 25.41
CA ALA A 99 26.82 4.73 26.80
C ALA A 99 28.26 4.79 27.34
N VAL A 100 28.44 5.40 28.51
CA VAL A 100 29.71 5.42 29.25
C VAL A 100 29.48 4.92 30.67
N GLN A 101 30.56 4.46 31.32
CA GLN A 101 30.49 4.06 32.72
C GLN A 101 30.09 5.24 33.62
N ILE A 102 29.29 4.95 34.65
CA ILE A 102 28.92 5.93 35.66
C ILE A 102 30.19 6.50 36.31
N GLY A 103 30.33 7.82 36.30
CA GLY A 103 31.52 8.51 36.83
C GLY A 103 32.68 8.66 35.82
N CYS A 104 32.46 8.40 34.53
CA CYS A 104 33.49 8.58 33.50
C CYS A 104 34.04 10.03 33.49
N PRO A 105 35.35 10.23 33.71
CA PRO A 105 35.96 11.57 33.76
C PRO A 105 35.96 12.26 32.39
N PHE A 106 35.80 11.51 31.30
CA PHE A 106 35.81 12.01 29.93
C PHE A 106 34.43 12.38 29.38
N LEU A 107 33.35 12.19 30.15
CA LEU A 107 31.98 12.44 29.67
C LEU A 107 31.81 13.84 29.08
N GLY A 108 32.31 14.87 29.77
CA GLY A 108 32.21 16.25 29.30
C GLY A 108 33.01 16.49 28.01
N SER A 109 34.21 15.93 27.91
CA SER A 109 35.04 16.04 26.70
C SER A 109 34.39 15.32 25.51
N LEU A 110 33.87 14.11 25.72
CA LEU A 110 33.17 13.34 24.69
C LEU A 110 31.94 14.10 24.18
N ASN A 111 31.14 14.66 25.09
CA ASN A 111 29.94 15.41 24.72
C ASN A 111 30.27 16.66 23.90
N ASN A 112 31.33 17.39 24.27
CA ASN A 112 31.77 18.56 23.52
C ASN A 112 32.22 18.20 22.10
N VAL A 113 32.98 17.10 21.94
CA VAL A 113 33.40 16.61 20.62
C VAL A 113 32.20 16.18 19.80
N LEU A 114 31.26 15.42 20.38
CA LEU A 114 30.03 15.00 19.70
C LEU A 114 29.19 16.20 19.22
N MET A 115 29.06 17.24 20.06
CA MET A 115 28.39 18.47 19.68
C MET A 115 29.09 19.19 18.53
N GLN A 116 30.42 19.30 18.58
CA GLN A 116 31.19 19.90 17.48
C GLN A 116 31.02 19.13 16.17
N LEU A 117 31.07 17.79 16.22
CA LEU A 117 30.87 16.93 15.03
C LEU A 117 29.45 17.05 14.46
N PHE A 118 28.46 17.22 15.33
CA PHE A 118 27.08 17.47 14.95
C PHE A 118 26.91 18.84 14.30
N GLU A 119 27.37 19.91 14.97
CA GLU A 119 27.27 21.29 14.49
C GLU A 119 28.04 21.52 13.18
N SER A 120 29.18 20.84 13.00
CA SER A 120 29.95 20.90 11.76
C SER A 120 29.33 20.07 10.62
N GLY A 121 28.24 19.33 10.86
CA GLY A 121 27.60 18.46 9.88
C GLY A 121 28.42 17.24 9.46
N ILE A 122 29.43 16.85 10.26
CA ILE A 122 30.28 15.69 9.95
C ILE A 122 29.49 14.40 10.13
N LEU A 123 28.66 14.32 11.16
CA LEU A 123 27.80 13.15 11.40
C LEU A 123 26.84 12.91 10.24
N ASP A 124 26.27 13.98 9.67
CA ASP A 124 25.38 13.87 8.50
C ASP A 124 26.13 13.37 7.27
N LYS A 125 27.33 13.90 7.01
CA LYS A 125 28.19 13.44 5.91
C LYS A 125 28.62 11.99 6.09
N MET A 126 29.01 11.59 7.29
CA MET A 126 29.39 10.22 7.60
C MET A 126 28.21 9.27 7.39
N THR A 127 27.03 9.66 7.88
CA THR A 127 25.79 8.89 7.73
C THR A 127 25.41 8.73 6.25
N ALA A 128 25.46 9.81 5.47
CA ALA A 128 25.19 9.76 4.03
C ALA A 128 26.22 8.92 3.26
N ALA A 129 27.49 9.00 3.63
CA ALA A 129 28.56 8.21 3.02
C ALA A 129 28.39 6.70 3.32
N GLU A 130 28.03 6.35 4.56
CA GLU A 130 27.77 4.98 4.95
C GLU A 130 26.58 4.39 4.18
N TYR A 131 25.50 5.17 4.02
CA TYR A 131 24.35 4.77 3.21
C TYR A 131 24.71 4.56 1.74
N ALA A 132 25.51 5.44 1.14
CA ALA A 132 25.94 5.30 -0.24
C ALA A 132 26.80 4.03 -0.44
N LYS A 133 27.70 3.75 0.50
CA LYS A 133 28.57 2.57 0.45
C LYS A 133 27.76 1.27 0.53
N GLN A 134 26.84 1.17 1.48
CA GLN A 134 26.02 -0.04 1.64
C GLN A 134 25.10 -0.25 0.43
N TYR A 135 24.56 0.81 -0.19
CA TYR A 135 23.79 0.68 -1.42
C TYR A 135 24.63 0.03 -2.55
N GLN A 136 25.87 0.48 -2.72
CA GLN A 136 26.79 -0.09 -3.72
C GLN A 136 27.12 -1.57 -3.43
N GLU A 137 27.33 -1.94 -2.15
CA GLU A 137 27.59 -3.32 -1.76
C GLU A 137 26.38 -4.24 -2.02
N VAL A 138 25.17 -3.75 -1.77
CA VAL A 138 23.93 -4.47 -2.06
C VAL A 138 23.74 -4.63 -3.57
N GLU A 139 23.97 -3.57 -4.35
CA GLU A 139 23.87 -3.63 -5.82
C GLU A 139 24.87 -4.62 -6.40
N ALA A 140 26.13 -4.58 -5.94
CA ALA A 140 27.14 -5.57 -6.33
C ALA A 140 26.73 -7.00 -5.95
N THR A 141 26.14 -7.20 -4.77
CA THR A 141 25.65 -8.51 -4.32
C THR A 141 24.45 -9.00 -5.14
N ARG A 142 23.55 -8.09 -5.54
CA ARG A 142 22.41 -8.40 -6.42
C ARG A 142 22.88 -8.78 -7.82
N ILE A 143 23.83 -8.06 -8.39
CA ILE A 143 24.43 -8.38 -9.70
C ILE A 143 25.11 -9.75 -9.63
N TYR A 144 25.86 -10.03 -8.56
CA TYR A 144 26.49 -11.32 -8.35
C TYR A 144 25.45 -12.46 -8.23
N LYS A 145 24.43 -12.32 -7.37
CA LYS A 145 23.36 -13.32 -7.25
C LYS A 145 22.56 -13.50 -8.54
N GLY A 146 22.26 -12.41 -9.26
CA GLY A 146 21.62 -12.46 -10.57
C GLY A 146 22.45 -13.22 -11.60
N SER A 147 23.78 -13.05 -11.62
CA SER A 147 24.68 -13.79 -12.52
C SER A 147 24.79 -15.29 -12.19
N VAL A 148 24.63 -15.67 -10.92
CA VAL A 148 24.63 -17.08 -10.48
C VAL A 148 23.27 -17.72 -10.74
N GLN A 149 22.17 -16.99 -10.57
CA GLN A 149 20.80 -17.47 -10.78
C GLN A 149 20.42 -17.51 -12.27
N ALA A 150 20.97 -16.61 -13.10
CA ALA A 150 20.80 -16.63 -14.56
C ALA A 150 21.41 -17.88 -15.24
N LYS A 151 22.28 -18.64 -14.57
CA LYS A 151 22.73 -19.95 -15.07
C LYS A 151 21.72 -21.08 -14.84
N ASN A 152 20.71 -20.88 -13.99
CA ASN A 152 19.78 -21.94 -13.57
C ASN A 152 18.31 -21.66 -13.85
N SER A 153 17.91 -20.47 -14.33
CA SER A 153 16.50 -20.18 -14.62
C SER A 153 16.35 -19.06 -15.65
N GLU A 154 16.08 -19.43 -16.91
CA GLU A 154 15.51 -18.51 -17.89
C GLU A 154 14.03 -18.28 -17.54
N ALA A 155 13.75 -17.26 -16.74
CA ALA A 155 12.40 -16.71 -16.63
C ALA A 155 12.42 -15.28 -16.09
N TYR A 156 12.28 -14.33 -17.03
CA TYR A 156 11.57 -13.06 -16.90
C TYR A 156 11.69 -12.28 -15.58
N SER A 157 12.55 -11.27 -15.55
CA SER A 157 12.35 -10.11 -14.68
C SER A 157 12.62 -8.83 -15.46
N ARG A 158 11.53 -8.16 -15.83
CA ARG A 158 11.52 -6.80 -16.39
C ARG A 158 11.89 -5.84 -15.26
N THR A 159 13.09 -5.29 -15.31
CA THR A 159 13.52 -4.18 -14.45
C THR A 159 12.84 -2.91 -14.95
N GLU A 160 11.78 -2.45 -14.27
CA GLU A 160 11.25 -1.10 -14.48
C GLU A 160 12.10 -0.11 -13.68
N SER A 161 13.02 0.53 -14.40
CA SER A 161 13.77 1.70 -13.96
C SER A 161 12.81 2.88 -13.84
N TYR A 162 12.77 3.50 -12.66
CA TYR A 162 12.17 4.81 -12.46
C TYR A 162 13.04 5.85 -13.17
N ASP A 163 12.76 6.07 -14.45
CA ASP A 163 13.07 7.34 -15.09
C ASP A 163 11.75 8.08 -15.33
N SER A 164 11.55 9.09 -14.50
CA SER A 164 10.46 10.05 -14.58
C SER A 164 10.58 10.82 -15.88
N THR A 165 9.94 10.34 -16.96
CA THR A 165 9.40 11.10 -18.12
C THR A 165 8.93 10.18 -19.26
N VAL A 166 8.52 8.93 -18.97
CA VAL A 166 7.92 8.07 -20.01
C VAL A 166 6.41 8.19 -19.95
N ILE A 167 5.84 8.77 -21.00
CA ILE A 167 4.40 8.81 -21.29
C ILE A 167 3.89 7.37 -21.25
N SER A 168 3.29 6.97 -20.12
CA SER A 168 2.72 5.63 -19.98
C SER A 168 1.56 5.49 -20.96
N PRO A 169 1.50 4.41 -21.76
CA PRO A 169 0.37 4.17 -22.65
C PRO A 169 -0.90 4.04 -21.80
N LEU A 170 -1.93 4.80 -22.19
CA LEU A 170 -3.19 4.96 -21.47
C LEU A 170 -3.80 3.58 -21.18
N ASN A 171 -3.81 3.18 -19.90
CA ASN A 171 -4.31 1.87 -19.49
C ASN A 171 -5.85 1.84 -19.63
N LEU A 172 -6.38 0.87 -20.37
CA LEU A 172 -7.83 0.68 -20.57
C LEU A 172 -8.60 0.55 -19.25
N ARG A 173 -7.94 0.15 -18.15
CA ARG A 173 -8.51 0.16 -16.80
C ARG A 173 -8.97 1.54 -16.35
N MET A 174 -8.26 2.60 -16.74
CA MET A 174 -8.61 3.98 -16.39
C MET A 174 -9.89 4.45 -17.08
N LEU A 175 -10.25 3.84 -18.23
CA LEU A 175 -11.45 4.17 -18.99
C LEU A 175 -12.67 3.28 -18.68
N GLN A 176 -12.52 2.29 -17.78
CA GLN A 176 -13.60 1.33 -17.47
C GLN A 176 -14.86 2.02 -16.94
N GLY A 177 -14.70 3.06 -16.12
CA GLY A 177 -15.83 3.85 -15.63
C GLY A 177 -16.60 4.55 -16.76
N ALA A 178 -15.90 5.03 -17.80
CA ALA A 178 -16.52 5.67 -18.95
C ALA A 178 -17.31 4.67 -19.80
N PHE A 179 -16.77 3.48 -20.03
CA PHE A 179 -17.47 2.41 -20.74
C PHE A 179 -18.71 1.89 -19.99
N ILE A 180 -18.63 1.77 -18.66
CA ILE A 180 -19.78 1.37 -17.83
C ILE A 180 -20.87 2.45 -17.89
N ALA A 181 -20.51 3.73 -17.76
CA ALA A 181 -21.47 4.83 -17.85
C ALA A 181 -22.14 4.90 -19.24
N LEU A 182 -21.36 4.70 -20.32
CA LEU A 182 -21.87 4.70 -21.70
C LEU A 182 -22.77 3.47 -21.96
N GLY A 183 -22.41 2.31 -21.42
CA GLY A 183 -23.23 1.10 -21.48
C GLY A 183 -24.58 1.29 -20.76
N VAL A 184 -24.58 1.80 -19.54
CA VAL A 184 -25.83 2.05 -18.79
C VAL A 184 -26.68 3.14 -19.45
N GLY A 185 -26.05 4.21 -19.95
CA GLY A 185 -26.76 5.29 -20.65
C GLY A 185 -27.42 4.84 -21.96
N SER A 186 -26.73 4.02 -22.75
CA SER A 186 -27.29 3.47 -23.99
C SER A 186 -28.42 2.47 -23.73
N LEU A 187 -28.30 1.64 -22.68
CA LEU A 187 -29.34 0.69 -22.28
C LEU A 187 -30.60 1.44 -21.79
N ALA A 188 -30.43 2.49 -20.98
CA ALA A 188 -31.53 3.34 -20.53
C ALA A 188 -32.23 4.06 -21.71
N ALA A 189 -31.46 4.60 -22.66
CA ALA A 189 -32.01 5.20 -23.87
C ALA A 189 -32.81 4.19 -24.71
N GLY A 190 -32.31 2.96 -24.86
CA GLY A 190 -33.02 1.88 -25.54
C GLY A 190 -34.35 1.50 -24.88
N VAL A 191 -34.39 1.46 -23.54
CA VAL A 191 -35.63 1.19 -22.78
C VAL A 191 -36.66 2.30 -22.98
N ILE A 192 -36.23 3.56 -22.96
CA ILE A 192 -37.12 4.71 -23.20
C ILE A 192 -37.70 4.64 -24.63
N LEU A 193 -36.88 4.36 -25.63
CA LEU A 193 -37.32 4.24 -27.02
C LEU A 193 -38.32 3.09 -27.21
N LEU A 194 -38.10 1.94 -26.56
CA LEU A 194 -39.05 0.82 -26.58
C LEU A 194 -40.39 1.18 -25.93
N LEU A 195 -40.36 1.91 -24.81
CA LEU A 195 -41.58 2.41 -24.17
C LEU A 195 -42.34 3.34 -25.12
N GLU A 196 -41.68 4.30 -25.76
CA GLU A 196 -42.32 5.21 -26.72
C GLU A 196 -42.98 4.45 -27.88
N ILE A 197 -42.30 3.46 -28.46
CA ILE A 197 -42.87 2.65 -29.54
C ILE A 197 -44.12 1.89 -29.07
N VAL A 198 -44.08 1.31 -27.86
CA VAL A 198 -45.22 0.60 -27.28
C VAL A 198 -46.40 1.55 -27.04
N PHE A 199 -46.15 2.74 -26.49
CA PHE A 199 -47.20 3.75 -26.26
C PHE A 199 -47.79 4.29 -27.56
N ILE A 200 -46.98 4.58 -28.57
CA ILE A 200 -47.47 5.04 -29.89
C ILE A 200 -48.31 3.96 -30.56
N LYS A 201 -47.89 2.69 -30.51
CA LYS A 201 -48.67 1.59 -31.06
C LYS A 201 -49.98 1.35 -30.31
N LEU A 202 -50.00 1.48 -28.99
CA LEU A 202 -51.20 1.42 -28.18
C LEU A 202 -52.17 2.56 -28.50
N ASP A 203 -51.67 3.77 -28.74
CA ASP A 203 -52.47 4.93 -29.10
C ASP A 203 -53.05 4.81 -30.53
N GLN A 204 -52.25 4.35 -31.50
CA GLN A 204 -52.74 4.01 -32.84
C GLN A 204 -53.81 2.91 -32.81
N ALA A 205 -53.65 1.87 -31.99
CA ALA A 205 -54.64 0.82 -31.84
C ALA A 205 -55.95 1.33 -31.22
N ARG A 206 -55.87 2.26 -30.26
CA ARG A 206 -57.04 2.95 -29.69
C ARG A 206 -57.75 3.85 -30.72
N LEU A 207 -57.00 4.61 -31.52
CA LEU A 207 -57.54 5.43 -32.60
C LEU A 207 -58.18 4.60 -33.71
N TRP A 208 -57.60 3.44 -34.07
CA TRP A 208 -58.20 2.51 -35.02
C TRP A 208 -59.51 1.90 -34.50
N MET A 209 -59.59 1.57 -33.20
CA MET A 209 -60.85 1.12 -32.57
C MET A 209 -61.93 2.22 -32.52
N LEU A 210 -61.56 3.48 -32.32
CA LEU A 210 -62.50 4.61 -32.33
C LEU A 210 -63.01 4.92 -33.75
N CYS A 211 -62.14 4.88 -34.77
CA CYS A 211 -62.53 5.08 -36.16
C CYS A 211 -63.42 3.95 -36.70
N SER A 212 -63.16 2.69 -36.32
CA SER A 212 -64.03 1.57 -36.70
C SER A 212 -65.40 1.62 -36.01
N ARG A 213 -65.49 2.14 -34.77
CA ARG A 213 -66.77 2.46 -34.11
C ARG A 213 -67.53 3.58 -34.80
N LEU A 214 -66.85 4.63 -35.27
CA LEU A 214 -67.47 5.74 -36.00
C LEU A 214 -67.94 5.35 -37.41
N GLN A 215 -67.26 4.41 -38.08
CA GLN A 215 -67.73 3.86 -39.35
C GLN A 215 -68.99 2.98 -39.20
N TRP A 216 -69.11 2.23 -38.11
CA TRP A 216 -70.34 1.46 -37.81
C TRP A 216 -71.57 2.35 -37.59
N ILE A 217 -71.41 3.47 -36.86
CA ILE A 217 -72.51 4.43 -36.60
C ILE A 217 -73.01 5.12 -37.89
N ARG A 218 -72.16 5.22 -38.94
CA ARG A 218 -72.56 5.78 -40.23
C ARG A 218 -73.25 4.79 -41.16
N TYR A 219 -73.06 3.49 -40.97
CA TYR A 219 -73.71 2.45 -41.78
C TYR A 219 -75.16 2.20 -41.32
N ASP A 220 -75.44 2.37 -40.03
CA ASP A 220 -76.75 2.13 -39.41
C ASP A 220 -77.77 3.28 -39.59
N ARG A 221 -77.39 4.34 -40.32
CA ARG A 221 -78.26 5.49 -40.65
C ARG A 221 -78.69 5.52 -42.13
N LYS A 222 -78.45 4.44 -42.86
CA LYS A 222 -78.76 4.27 -44.30
C LYS A 222 -79.55 3.00 -44.64
N VAL A 223 -80.16 2.36 -43.65
CA VAL A 223 -81.22 1.34 -43.82
C VAL A 223 -82.51 1.93 -43.24
#